data_AF-A0A9W6S065-F1
#
_entry.id   AF-A0A9W6S065-F1
#
_cell.length_a   1.000
_cell.length_b   1.000
_cell.length_c   1.000
_cell.angle_alpha   90.00
_cell.angle_beta   90.00
_cell.angle_gamma   90.00
#
_symmetry.space_group_name_H-M   'P 1'
#
loop_
_entity.id
_entity.type
_entity.pdbx_description
1 polymer ?
#
loop_
_entity_poly.entity_id
_entity_poly.type
_entity_poly.pdbx_seq_one_letter_code
_entity_poly.pdbx_strand_id
1 'polypeptide(L)' 'MANAKIVPLRPHLVLARPGQDGPVSVDWDEGRRMYVAACERCTETLLTERLDQAHGWADEHRCDPELVALLTEILDRRAA' A
#
# COMPACT_ATOMS: atom_id res chain seq x y z
N MET A 1 0.24 32.65 10.18
CA MET A 1 0.43 31.88 8.93
C MET A 1 1.14 30.59 9.31
N ALA A 2 0.42 29.47 9.38
CA ALA A 2 0.97 28.20 9.84
C ALA A 2 1.76 27.53 8.70
N ASN A 3 3.06 27.34 8.90
CA ASN A 3 3.92 26.65 7.95
C ASN A 3 3.54 25.16 7.88
N ALA A 4 3.00 24.73 6.75
CA ALA A 4 2.84 23.32 6.43
C ALA A 4 4.23 22.70 6.26
N LYS A 5 4.70 21.99 7.28
CA LYS A 5 5.94 21.21 7.20
C LYS A 5 5.66 20.02 6.29
N ILE A 6 6.24 20.02 5.09
CA ILE A 6 6.29 18.84 4.23
C ILE A 6 7.10 17.80 5.01
N VAL A 7 6.42 16.81 5.59
CA VAL A 7 7.09 15.67 6.20
C VAL A 7 7.49 14.77 5.04
N PRO A 8 8.80 14.58 4.77
CA PRO A 8 9.21 13.61 3.77
C PRO A 8 8.74 12.24 4.23
N LEU A 9 7.93 11.57 3.40
CA LEU A 9 7.61 10.17 3.58
C LEU A 9 8.95 9.43 3.54
N ARG A 10 9.44 9.03 4.71
CA ARG A 10 10.62 8.17 4.78
C ARG A 10 10.26 6.88 4.04
N PRO A 11 11.19 6.28 3.28
CA PRO A 11 11.04 4.90 2.89
C PRO A 11 11.01 4.11 4.19
N HIS A 12 9.82 3.75 4.65
CA HIS A 12 9.66 2.87 5.78
C HIS A 12 10.28 1.55 5.34
N LEU A 13 11.33 1.13 6.05
CA LEU A 13 11.91 -0.19 5.88
C LEU A 13 10.76 -1.17 6.01
N VAL A 14 10.39 -1.75 4.87
CA VAL A 14 9.32 -2.73 4.72
C VAL A 14 9.70 -3.89 5.62
N LEU A 15 9.12 -3.94 6.81
CA LEU A 15 9.11 -5.14 7.63
C LEU A 15 8.04 -6.05 7.02
N ALA A 16 8.34 -6.53 5.81
CA ALA A 16 7.58 -7.60 5.20
C ALA A 16 7.57 -8.73 6.23
N ARG A 17 6.40 -9.00 6.80
CA ARG A 17 6.21 -10.14 7.67
C ARG A 17 6.61 -11.37 6.84
N PRO A 18 7.61 -12.17 7.24
CA PRO A 18 8.05 -13.29 6.42
C PRO A 18 6.87 -14.27 6.29
N GLY A 19 6.35 -14.43 5.08
CA GLY A 19 5.24 -15.34 4.77
C GLY A 19 3.97 -14.70 4.20
N GLN A 20 3.94 -13.38 3.95
CA GLN A 20 2.85 -12.76 3.20
C GLN A 20 3.17 -12.83 1.70
N ASP A 21 3.00 -14.01 1.08
CA ASP A 21 3.30 -14.28 -0.35
C ASP A 21 2.34 -13.59 -1.35
N GLY A 22 1.57 -12.60 -0.88
CA GLY A 22 0.55 -11.88 -1.64
C GLY A 22 1.01 -10.50 -2.11
N PRO A 23 0.33 -9.89 -3.10
CA PRO A 23 0.68 -8.57 -3.63
C PRO A 23 0.33 -7.41 -2.70
N VAL A 24 -0.28 -7.68 -1.55
CA VAL A 24 -0.71 -6.68 -0.59
C VAL A 24 0.27 -6.64 0.56
N SER A 25 0.76 -5.44 0.91
CA SER A 25 1.45 -5.16 2.17
C SER A 25 0.45 -4.65 3.21
N VAL A 26 0.70 -4.94 4.49
CA VAL A 26 -0.07 -4.39 5.61
C VAL A 26 0.92 -3.81 6.62
N ASP A 27 0.84 -2.50 6.83
CA ASP A 27 1.73 -1.74 7.70
C ASP A 27 0.94 -0.90 8.70
N TRP A 28 1.61 -0.46 9.77
CA TRP A 28 1.06 0.51 10.72
C TRP A 28 1.65 1.90 10.45
N ASP A 29 0.81 2.89 10.18
CA ASP A 29 1.19 4.30 10.07
C ASP A 29 1.02 4.98 11.44
N GLU A 30 2.14 5.22 12.14
CA GLU A 30 2.19 5.90 13.43
C GLU A 30 1.67 7.35 13.37
N GLY A 31 1.87 8.05 12.25
CA GLY A 31 1.43 9.43 12.08
C GLY A 31 -0.09 9.55 12.01
N ARG A 32 -0.73 8.55 11.39
CA ARG A 32 -2.20 8.46 11.28
C ARG A 32 -2.84 7.64 12.38
N ARG A 33 -2.06 6.83 13.09
CA ARG A 33 -2.53 5.82 14.05
C ARG A 33 -3.51 4.84 13.40
N MET A 34 -3.18 4.39 12.19
CA MET A 34 -4.01 3.51 11.37
C MET A 34 -3.14 2.45 10.70
N TYR A 35 -3.71 1.28 10.47
CA TYR A 35 -3.20 0.31 9.52
C TYR A 35 -3.43 0.78 8.09
N VAL A 36 -2.42 0.58 7.27
CA VAL A 36 -2.42 0.82 5.83
C VAL A 36 -2.21 -0.52 5.16
N ALA A 37 -3.21 -1.00 4.44
CA ALA A 37 -3.04 -2.12 3.54
C ALA A 37 -2.93 -1.59 2.11
N ALA A 38 -1.89 -1.95 1.38
CA ALA A 38 -1.64 -1.43 0.03
C ALA A 38 -1.31 -2.57 -0.93
N CYS A 39 -1.99 -2.62 -2.07
CA CYS A 39 -1.68 -3.55 -3.14
C CYS A 39 -0.61 -2.96 -4.06
N GLU A 40 0.55 -3.62 -4.17
CA GLU A 40 1.65 -3.17 -5.01
C GLU A 40 1.36 -3.29 -6.51
N ARG A 41 0.35 -4.09 -6.89
CA ARG A 41 -0.03 -4.30 -8.30
C ARG A 41 -1.03 -3.27 -8.81
N CYS A 42 -2.15 -3.10 -8.12
CA CYS A 42 -3.23 -2.20 -8.54
C CYS A 42 -3.19 -0.84 -7.83
N THR A 43 -2.29 -0.64 -6.86
CA THR A 43 -2.16 0.58 -6.04
C THR A 43 -3.36 0.90 -5.15
N GLU A 44 -4.34 0.00 -5.06
CA GLU A 44 -5.47 0.16 -4.15
C GLU A 44 -4.99 0.11 -2.70
N THR A 45 -5.55 1.00 -1.87
CA THR A 45 -5.14 1.15 -0.47
C THR A 45 -6.37 1.17 0.43
N LEU A 46 -6.31 0.43 1.54
CA LEU A 46 -7.25 0.51 2.65
C LEU A 46 -6.58 1.18 3.85
N LEU A 47 -7.28 2.13 4.48
CA LEU A 47 -6.91 2.72 5.76
C LEU A 47 -7.92 2.28 6.81
N THR A 48 -7.44 1.73 7.93
CA THR A 48 -8.32 1.30 9.02
C THR A 48 -7.59 1.32 10.36
N GLU A 49 -8.31 1.56 11.45
CA GLU A 49 -7.75 1.45 12.80
C GLU A 49 -7.60 -0.02 13.26
N ARG A 50 -8.10 -0.97 12.46
CA ARG A 50 -8.27 -2.37 12.83
C ARG A 50 -7.35 -3.31 12.05
N LEU A 51 -6.47 -4.02 12.75
CA LEU A 51 -5.53 -4.97 12.16
C LEU A 51 -6.23 -6.14 11.44
N ASP A 52 -7.31 -6.66 12.04
CA ASP A 52 -8.08 -7.78 11.49
C ASP A 52 -8.76 -7.39 10.18
N GLN A 53 -9.26 -6.16 10.08
CA GLN A 53 -9.83 -5.64 8.84
C GLN A 53 -8.76 -5.45 7.75
N ALA A 54 -7.56 -4.98 8.11
CA ALA A 54 -6.46 -4.82 7.16
C ALA A 54 -6.00 -6.16 6.59
N HIS A 55 -5.85 -7.19 7.44
CA HIS A 55 -5.51 -8.54 6.98
C HIS A 55 -6.65 -9.21 6.21
N GLY A 56 -7.90 -9.08 6.66
CA GLY A 56 -9.05 -9.63 5.93
C GLY A 56 -9.18 -9.03 4.53
N TRP A 57 -8.94 -7.72 4.40
CA TRP A 57 -8.86 -7.09 3.08
C TRP A 57 -7.71 -7.66 2.25
N ALA A 58 -6.51 -7.82 2.82
CA ALA A 58 -5.37 -8.41 2.11
C ALA A 58 -5.66 -9.83 1.58
N ASP A 59 -6.36 -10.65 2.36
CA ASP A 59 -6.70 -12.04 2.01
C ASP A 59 -7.79 -12.11 0.92
N GLU A 60 -8.76 -11.19 0.96
CA GLU A 60 -9.88 -11.14 0.01
C GLU A 60 -9.56 -10.33 -1.25
N HIS A 61 -8.54 -9.47 -1.21
CA HIS A 61 -8.23 -8.55 -2.29
C HIS A 61 -7.83 -9.30 -3.56
N ARG A 62 -8.51 -8.96 -4.65
CA ARG A 62 -8.18 -9.44 -6.00
C ARG A 62 -8.07 -8.25 -6.93
N CYS A 63 -6.93 -8.15 -7.59
CA CYS A 63 -6.72 -7.13 -8.59
C CYS A 63 -7.56 -7.42 -9.84
N ASP A 64 -8.05 -6.36 -10.45
CA ASP A 64 -8.50 -6.41 -11.84
C ASP A 64 -7.27 -6.61 -12.76
N PRO A 65 -7.23 -7.67 -13.58
CA PRO A 65 -6.06 -7.99 -14.40
C PRO A 65 -5.82 -6.97 -15.52
N GLU A 66 -6.87 -6.35 -16.08
CA GLU A 66 -6.74 -5.33 -17.12
C GLU A 66 -6.18 -4.03 -16.55
N LEU A 67 -6.65 -3.65 -15.36
CA LEU A 67 -6.12 -2.49 -14.64
C LEU A 67 -4.63 -2.68 -14.30
N VAL A 68 -4.25 -3.85 -13.81
CA VAL A 68 -2.84 -4.15 -13.51
C VAL A 68 -1.98 -4.07 -14.77
N ALA A 69 -2.43 -4.66 -15.88
CA ALA A 69 -1.68 -4.60 -17.14
C ALA A 69 -1.47 -3.15 -17.62
N LEU A 70 -2.51 -2.31 -17.54
CA LEU A 70 -2.42 -0.90 -17.88
C LEU A 70 -1.46 -0.14 -16.96
N LEU A 71 -1.53 -0.38 -15.65
CA LEU A 71 -0.63 0.26 -14.68
C LEU A 71 0.82 -0.14 -14.93
N THR A 72 1.11 -1.42 -15.17
CA THR A 72 2.45 -1.90 -15.52
C THR A 72 2.97 -1.21 -16.78
N GLU A 73 2.18 -1.16 -17.86
CA GLU A 73 2.57 -0.50 -19.11
C GLU A 73 2.91 1.00 -18.89
N ILE A 74 2.12 1.70 -18.09
CA ILE A 74 2.33 3.12 -17.78
C ILE A 74 3.58 3.32 -16.92
N LEU A 75 3.79 2.47 -15.90
CA LEU A 75 4.94 2.57 -15.00
C LEU A 75 6.24 2.26 -15.73
N ASP A 76 6.26 1.24 -16.60
CA ASP A 76 7.43 0.88 -17.40
C ASP A 76 7.82 1.99 -18.38
N ARG A 77 6.82 2.64 -19.02
CA ARG A 77 7.06 3.80 -19.89
C ARG A 77 7.64 5.01 -19.17
N ARG A 78 7.33 5.19 -17.87
CA ARG A 78 7.86 6.31 -17.07
C ARG A 78 9.27 6.06 -16.55
N ALA A 79 9.71 4.80 -16.51
CA ALA A 79 11.03 4.42 -16.01
C ALA A 79 12.14 4.48 -17.10
N ALA A 80 11.75 4.60 -18.37
CA ALA A 80 12.64 4.71 -19.54
C ALA A 80 12.95 6.16 -19.90
#